data_AF-A0A2E8WGN5-F1
#
_entry.id   AF-A0A2E8WGN5-F1
#
_cell.length_a   1.000
_cell.length_b   1.000
_cell.length_c   1.000
_cell.angle_alpha   90.00
_cell.angle_beta   90.00
_cell.angle_gamma   90.00
#
_symmetry.space_group_name_H-M   'P 1'
#
loop_
_entity.id
_entity.type
_entity.pdbx_description
1 polymer ?
#
loop_
_entity_poly.entity_id
_entity_poly.type
_entity_poly.pdbx_seq_one_letter_code
_entity_poly.pdbx_strand_id
1 'polypeptide(L)'
;MTRSDLNIHLNSLFSDLKEDTVDRIIYGAPHTEITGIAVAWMPYRETIQKAMDLGANVLVTHEPTFYIHRDLRDDHLGGQEVDDKREWLDAQDITIIRCHDVWDAIPDIWIPYAWAISPNWGHPASRSAITKSMTFHRRKPSSSQRE
;
A
#
# COMPACT_ATOMS: atom_id res chain seq x y z
N MET A 1 0.80 -16.17 -15.40
CA MET A 1 1.41 -15.28 -14.37
C MET A 1 0.49 -15.34 -13.18
N THR A 2 0.99 -15.82 -12.06
CA THR A 2 0.22 -15.94 -10.82
C THR A 2 0.15 -14.61 -10.07
N ARG A 3 -0.79 -14.51 -9.14
CA ARG A 3 -0.92 -13.35 -8.24
C ARG A 3 0.33 -13.17 -7.37
N SER A 4 0.98 -14.26 -6.97
CA SER A 4 2.30 -14.26 -6.34
C SER A 4 3.39 -13.70 -7.24
N ASP A 5 3.43 -14.08 -8.52
CA ASP A 5 4.43 -13.56 -9.47
C ASP A 5 4.30 -12.04 -9.61
N LEU A 6 3.06 -11.53 -9.68
CA LEU A 6 2.81 -10.09 -9.69
C LEU A 6 3.27 -9.41 -8.40
N ASN A 7 2.96 -9.98 -7.23
CA ASN A 7 3.41 -9.42 -5.96
C ASN A 7 4.94 -9.36 -5.88
N ILE A 8 5.64 -10.42 -6.32
CA ILE A 8 7.11 -10.46 -6.38
C ILE A 8 7.62 -9.40 -7.35
N HIS A 9 7.01 -9.29 -8.54
CA HIS A 9 7.39 -8.29 -9.52
C HIS A 9 7.25 -6.86 -8.97
N LEU A 10 6.10 -6.54 -8.33
CA LEU A 10 5.90 -5.25 -7.69
C LEU A 10 6.97 -4.98 -6.64
N ASN A 11 7.24 -5.93 -5.74
CA ASN A 11 8.27 -5.79 -4.71
C ASN A 11 9.70 -5.67 -5.28
N SER A 12 9.94 -6.11 -6.51
CA SER A 12 11.25 -6.00 -7.19
C SER A 12 11.51 -4.63 -7.81
N LEU A 13 10.50 -3.75 -7.91
CA LEU A 13 10.64 -2.45 -8.58
C LEU A 13 11.56 -1.48 -7.84
N PHE A 14 11.81 -1.71 -6.55
CA PHE A 14 12.76 -0.92 -5.75
C PHE A 14 13.47 -1.81 -4.75
N SER A 15 14.79 -1.97 -4.89
CA SER A 15 15.59 -2.93 -4.10
C SER A 15 15.95 -2.44 -2.69
N ASP A 16 15.94 -1.13 -2.46
CA ASP A 16 16.53 -0.53 -1.26
C ASP A 16 15.47 -0.24 -0.18
N LEU A 17 14.39 -1.01 -0.18
CA LEU A 17 13.36 -0.93 0.86
C LEU A 17 13.86 -1.48 2.20
N LYS A 18 13.26 -0.98 3.28
CA LYS A 18 13.45 -1.55 4.61
C LYS A 18 12.80 -2.93 4.69
N GLU A 19 13.34 -3.81 5.52
CA GLU A 19 12.85 -5.18 5.69
C GLU A 19 11.39 -5.27 6.20
N ASP A 20 10.90 -4.26 6.91
CA ASP A 20 9.53 -4.21 7.47
C ASP A 20 8.54 -3.45 6.56
N THR A 21 8.37 -3.92 5.33
CA THR A 21 7.41 -3.33 4.37
C THR A 21 5.97 -3.81 4.62
N VAL A 22 5.00 -2.94 4.30
CA VAL A 22 3.59 -3.32 4.25
C VAL A 22 3.16 -3.95 2.92
N ASP A 23 4.06 -4.01 1.94
CA ASP A 23 3.77 -4.47 0.58
C ASP A 23 3.67 -5.99 0.50
N ARG A 24 2.48 -6.48 0.16
CA ARG A 24 2.17 -7.91 0.10
C ARG A 24 0.77 -8.16 -0.46
N ILE A 25 0.49 -9.42 -0.74
CA ILE A 25 -0.89 -9.93 -0.81
C ILE A 25 -1.51 -9.81 0.59
N ILE A 26 -2.55 -8.99 0.72
CA ILE A 26 -3.29 -8.80 1.97
C ILE A 26 -4.41 -9.83 2.09
N TYR A 27 -5.03 -10.20 0.96
CA TYR A 27 -6.18 -11.09 0.93
C TYR A 27 -6.27 -11.86 -0.39
N GLY A 28 -6.85 -13.07 -0.35
CA GLY A 28 -7.17 -13.91 -1.51
C GLY A 28 -6.09 -14.95 -1.85
N ALA A 29 -6.33 -15.72 -2.92
CA ALA A 29 -5.50 -16.89 -3.28
C ALA A 29 -4.24 -16.51 -4.07
N PRO A 30 -3.01 -16.71 -3.55
CA PRO A 30 -1.76 -16.25 -4.18
C PRO A 30 -1.38 -17.01 -5.46
N HIS A 31 -1.76 -18.28 -5.57
CA HIS A 31 -1.32 -19.16 -6.66
C HIS A 31 -2.29 -19.22 -7.84
N THR A 32 -3.37 -18.44 -7.81
CA THR A 32 -4.31 -18.36 -8.93
C THR A 32 -3.72 -17.52 -10.07
N GLU A 33 -3.99 -17.94 -11.31
CA GLU A 33 -3.62 -17.18 -12.51
C GLU A 33 -4.38 -15.85 -12.59
N ILE A 34 -3.71 -14.81 -13.10
CA ILE A 34 -4.29 -13.49 -13.27
C ILE A 34 -5.13 -13.44 -14.55
N THR A 35 -6.39 -13.05 -14.43
CA THR A 35 -7.28 -12.79 -15.58
C THR A 35 -7.41 -11.30 -15.89
N GLY A 36 -7.17 -10.45 -14.90
CA GLY A 36 -7.16 -9.00 -15.06
C GLY A 36 -6.67 -8.32 -13.78
N ILE A 37 -6.07 -7.14 -13.95
CA ILE A 37 -5.52 -6.33 -12.87
C ILE A 37 -6.26 -4.99 -12.86
N ALA A 38 -6.88 -4.67 -11.73
CA ALA A 38 -7.36 -3.33 -11.43
C ALA A 38 -6.40 -2.64 -10.46
N VAL A 39 -6.38 -1.31 -10.50
CA VAL A 39 -5.59 -0.48 -9.58
C VAL A 39 -6.51 0.54 -8.89
N ALA A 40 -6.29 0.78 -7.60
CA ALA A 40 -7.04 1.79 -6.85
C ALA A 40 -6.19 2.39 -5.73
N TRP A 41 -6.59 3.57 -5.24
CA TRP A 41 -6.00 4.13 -4.04
C TRP A 41 -6.34 3.28 -2.80
N MET A 42 -7.64 3.07 -2.57
CA MET A 42 -8.21 2.32 -1.45
C MET A 42 -9.06 1.14 -1.95
N PRO A 43 -8.99 -0.03 -1.29
CA PRO A 43 -9.82 -1.19 -1.60
C PRO A 43 -11.20 -1.09 -0.92
N TYR A 44 -12.01 -0.09 -1.24
CA TYR A 44 -13.41 -0.06 -0.77
C TYR A 44 -14.23 -1.18 -1.43
N ARG A 45 -15.34 -1.58 -0.80
CA ARG A 45 -16.24 -2.62 -1.36
C ARG A 45 -16.67 -2.28 -2.78
N GLU A 46 -17.02 -1.03 -3.03
CA GLU A 46 -17.40 -0.54 -4.35
C GLU A 46 -16.26 -0.64 -5.37
N THR A 47 -15.03 -0.32 -4.98
CA THR A 47 -13.86 -0.41 -5.85
C THR A 47 -13.51 -1.87 -6.18
N ILE A 48 -13.64 -2.75 -5.20
CA ILE A 48 -13.43 -4.19 -5.35
C ILE A 48 -14.52 -4.78 -6.27
N GLN A 49 -15.79 -4.44 -6.04
CA GLN A 49 -16.89 -4.88 -6.90
C GLN A 49 -16.68 -4.42 -8.34
N LYS A 50 -16.36 -3.14 -8.54
CA LYS A 50 -16.09 -2.58 -9.87
C LYS A 50 -14.91 -3.27 -10.56
N ALA A 51 -13.87 -3.66 -9.83
CA ALA A 51 -12.76 -4.43 -10.40
C ALA A 51 -13.24 -5.79 -10.92
N MET A 52 -14.03 -6.51 -10.13
CA MET A 52 -14.62 -7.80 -10.53
C MET A 52 -15.57 -7.65 -11.72
N ASP A 53 -16.41 -6.62 -11.74
CA ASP A 53 -17.33 -6.33 -12.86
C ASP A 53 -16.59 -6.07 -14.18
N LEU A 54 -15.35 -5.56 -14.10
CA LEU A 54 -14.47 -5.35 -15.25
C LEU A 54 -13.65 -6.61 -15.62
N GLY A 55 -13.88 -7.74 -14.95
CA GLY A 55 -13.19 -9.01 -15.18
C GLY A 55 -11.81 -9.13 -14.51
N ALA A 56 -11.45 -8.20 -13.62
CA ALA A 56 -10.23 -8.29 -12.85
C ALA A 56 -10.40 -9.24 -11.66
N ASN A 57 -9.42 -10.12 -11.46
CA ASN A 57 -9.34 -11.00 -10.30
C ASN A 57 -8.18 -10.61 -9.35
N VAL A 58 -7.55 -9.46 -9.62
CA VAL A 58 -6.57 -8.80 -8.76
C VAL A 58 -6.90 -7.31 -8.65
N LEU A 59 -6.87 -6.80 -7.43
CA LEU A 59 -6.86 -5.37 -7.15
C LEU A 59 -5.54 -4.99 -6.46
N VAL A 60 -4.72 -4.18 -7.13
CA VAL A 60 -3.55 -3.56 -6.51
C VAL A 60 -3.97 -2.23 -5.89
N THR A 61 -3.65 -2.04 -4.61
CA THR A 61 -4.02 -0.86 -3.84
C THR A 61 -2.83 -0.22 -3.13
N HIS A 62 -2.91 1.07 -2.87
CA HIS A 62 -1.89 1.78 -2.12
C HIS A 62 -2.15 1.69 -0.61
N GLU A 63 -3.37 2.01 -0.20
CA GLU A 63 -3.75 2.10 1.21
C GLU A 63 -4.23 0.77 1.80
N PRO A 64 -4.32 0.64 3.14
CA PRO A 64 -4.71 -0.60 3.81
C PRO A 64 -6.06 -1.17 3.39
N THR A 65 -6.16 -2.50 3.43
CA THR A 65 -7.41 -3.23 3.19
C THR A 65 -8.36 -3.13 4.37
N PHE A 66 -7.87 -3.20 5.60
CA PHE A 66 -8.71 -3.22 6.81
C PHE A 66 -8.65 -1.91 7.61
N TYR A 67 -8.36 -0.78 6.94
CA TYR A 67 -8.34 0.57 7.53
C TYR A 67 -7.34 0.78 8.68
N ILE A 68 -6.50 -0.22 8.94
CA ILE A 68 -5.42 -0.21 9.93
C ILE A 68 -4.11 -0.31 9.17
N HIS A 69 -3.14 0.53 9.51
CA HIS A 69 -1.93 0.71 8.69
C HIS A 69 -1.17 -0.60 8.41
N ARG A 70 -1.24 -1.60 9.31
CA ARG A 70 -0.56 -2.89 9.15
C ARG A 70 -1.48 -4.02 8.72
N ASP A 71 -2.71 -3.71 8.33
CA ASP A 71 -3.76 -4.72 8.09
C ASP A 71 -3.79 -5.73 9.26
N LEU A 72 -3.96 -7.02 8.97
CA LEU A 72 -4.14 -8.07 9.99
C LEU A 72 -2.85 -8.54 10.68
N ARG A 73 -1.74 -7.78 10.59
CA ARG A 73 -0.48 -8.13 11.28
C ARG A 73 -0.45 -7.78 12.78
N ASP A 74 -1.38 -6.95 13.25
CA ASP A 74 -1.53 -6.66 14.67
C ASP A 74 -2.68 -7.51 15.23
N ASP A 75 -2.35 -8.40 16.17
CA ASP A 75 -3.25 -9.41 16.79
C ASP A 75 -4.47 -8.80 17.52
N HIS A 76 -4.56 -7.48 17.61
CA HIS A 76 -5.48 -6.74 18.48
C HIS A 76 -6.32 -5.66 17.77
N LEU A 77 -6.37 -5.67 16.44
CA LEU A 77 -7.13 -4.68 15.68
C LEU A 77 -8.25 -5.36 14.88
N GLY A 78 -9.32 -5.73 15.58
CA GLY A 78 -10.56 -6.22 14.98
C GLY A 78 -11.76 -5.54 15.64
N GLY A 79 -12.52 -4.79 14.87
CA GLY A 79 -13.86 -4.34 15.21
C GLY A 79 -14.84 -4.84 14.16
N GLN A 80 -16.14 -4.66 14.39
CA GLN A 80 -17.20 -5.16 13.50
C GLN A 80 -16.94 -4.86 12.02
N GLU A 81 -16.42 -3.67 11.68
CA GLU A 81 -16.14 -3.29 10.30
C GLU A 81 -15.04 -4.14 9.61
N VAL A 82 -14.04 -4.58 10.36
CA VAL A 82 -12.95 -5.44 9.85
C VAL A 82 -13.49 -6.84 9.56
N ASP A 83 -14.26 -7.38 10.51
CA ASP A 83 -14.85 -8.71 10.39
C ASP A 83 -15.90 -8.75 9.28
N ASP A 84 -16.80 -7.75 9.22
CA ASP A 84 -17.78 -7.59 8.14
C ASP A 84 -17.10 -7.53 6.77
N LYS A 85 -15.95 -6.85 6.66
CA LYS A 85 -15.22 -6.77 5.40
C LYS A 85 -14.54 -8.08 5.06
N ARG A 86 -13.99 -8.80 6.04
CA ARG A 86 -13.38 -10.11 5.84
C ARG A 86 -14.41 -11.14 5.38
N GLU A 87 -15.53 -11.26 6.09
CA GLU A 87 -16.62 -12.17 5.74
C GLU A 87 -17.17 -11.87 4.34
N TRP A 88 -17.32 -10.59 4.00
CA TRP A 88 -17.73 -10.20 2.66
C TRP A 88 -16.69 -10.61 1.61
N LEU A 89 -15.40 -10.46 1.88
CA LEU A 89 -14.31 -10.86 0.98
C LEU A 89 -14.21 -12.38 0.79
N ASP A 90 -14.56 -13.18 1.80
CA ASP A 90 -14.56 -14.66 1.71
C ASP A 90 -15.50 -15.18 0.62
N ALA A 91 -16.51 -14.39 0.25
CA ALA A 91 -17.44 -14.72 -0.83
C ALA A 91 -16.94 -14.30 -2.23
N GLN A 92 -15.74 -13.73 -2.37
CA GLN A 92 -15.27 -13.08 -3.60
C GLN A 92 -14.00 -13.75 -4.16
N ASP A 93 -13.95 -13.99 -5.48
CA ASP A 93 -12.73 -14.45 -6.13
C ASP A 93 -11.88 -13.26 -6.59
N ILE A 94 -11.31 -12.55 -5.62
CA ILE A 94 -10.38 -11.46 -5.87
C ILE A 94 -9.22 -11.48 -4.88
N THR A 95 -8.02 -11.19 -5.38
CA THR A 95 -6.85 -10.96 -4.55
C THR A 95 -6.56 -9.49 -4.42
N ILE A 96 -6.35 -9.03 -3.18
CA ILE A 96 -5.95 -7.67 -2.88
C ILE A 96 -4.45 -7.66 -2.59
N ILE A 97 -3.70 -6.95 -3.43
CA ILE A 97 -2.27 -6.70 -3.24
C ILE A 97 -2.13 -5.26 -2.77
N ARG A 98 -1.40 -5.05 -1.67
CA ARG A 98 -0.99 -3.71 -1.26
C ARG A 98 0.42 -3.43 -1.78
N CYS A 99 0.55 -2.32 -2.50
CA CYS A 99 1.80 -1.77 -3.00
C CYS A 99 1.85 -0.29 -2.58
N HIS A 100 2.50 -0.06 -1.45
CA HIS A 100 2.60 1.20 -0.75
C HIS A 100 4.06 1.67 -0.74
N ASP A 101 4.94 0.95 -0.06
CA ASP A 101 6.29 1.42 0.27
C ASP A 101 7.20 1.43 -0.97
N VAL A 102 7.19 0.35 -1.76
CA VAL A 102 7.89 0.30 -3.07
C VAL A 102 7.47 1.47 -3.92
N TRP A 103 6.17 1.68 -4.00
CA TRP A 103 5.58 2.66 -4.88
C TRP A 103 6.04 4.05 -4.45
N ASP A 104 5.90 4.41 -3.17
CA ASP A 104 6.36 5.69 -2.64
C ASP A 104 7.88 5.91 -2.76
N ALA A 105 8.67 4.83 -2.81
CA ALA A 105 10.12 4.89 -2.91
C ALA A 105 10.64 5.14 -4.35
N ILE A 106 9.87 4.78 -5.38
CA ILE A 106 10.32 4.92 -6.78
C ILE A 106 10.49 6.43 -7.13
N PRO A 107 11.70 6.87 -7.54
CA PRO A 107 11.98 8.26 -7.84
C PRO A 107 11.12 8.86 -8.96
N ASP A 108 10.92 10.16 -8.90
CA ASP A 108 10.32 11.03 -9.93
C ASP A 108 8.86 10.72 -10.35
N ILE A 109 8.27 9.64 -9.86
CA ILE A 109 6.93 9.19 -10.29
C ILE A 109 5.88 9.37 -9.17
N TRP A 110 6.20 8.99 -7.93
CA TRP A 110 5.18 8.80 -6.89
C TRP A 110 5.02 9.96 -5.93
N ILE A 111 4.03 9.86 -5.05
CA ILE A 111 3.47 10.99 -4.29
C ILE A 111 4.54 11.90 -3.67
N PRO A 112 5.55 11.39 -2.94
CA PRO A 112 6.58 12.26 -2.40
C PRO A 112 7.33 13.06 -3.46
N TYR A 113 7.71 12.41 -4.56
CA TYR A 113 8.44 13.01 -5.67
C TYR A 113 7.56 13.94 -6.50
N ALA A 114 6.34 13.52 -6.85
CA ALA A 114 5.37 14.28 -7.62
C ALA A 114 5.02 15.61 -6.94
N TRP A 115 4.85 15.60 -5.61
CA TRP A 115 4.63 16.82 -4.83
C TRP A 115 5.87 17.71 -4.83
N ALA A 116 7.05 17.12 -4.67
CA ALA A 116 8.28 17.87 -4.53
C ALA A 116 8.80 18.46 -5.86
N ILE A 117 8.47 17.87 -7.01
CA ILE A 117 8.80 18.43 -8.34
C ILE A 117 7.72 19.38 -8.86
N SER A 118 6.66 19.63 -8.09
CA SER A 118 5.58 20.54 -8.48
C SER A 118 6.12 21.96 -8.70
N PRO A 119 5.97 22.54 -9.90
CA PRO A 119 6.65 23.77 -10.31
C PRO A 119 6.26 25.01 -9.49
N ASN A 120 5.17 24.96 -8.74
CA ASN A 120 4.67 26.10 -7.95
C ASN A 120 5.09 26.05 -6.46
N TRP A 121 5.93 25.09 -6.06
CA TRP A 121 6.31 24.88 -4.65
C TRP A 121 7.61 25.60 -4.26
N GLY A 122 8.23 26.34 -5.18
CA GLY A 122 9.09 27.49 -4.86
C GLY A 122 10.47 27.24 -4.27
N HIS A 123 11.00 26.01 -4.21
CA HIS A 123 12.37 25.78 -3.72
C HIS A 123 13.21 24.87 -4.64
N PRO A 124 14.37 25.34 -5.17
CA PRO A 124 15.23 24.58 -6.10
C PRO A 124 15.97 23.38 -5.45
N ALA A 125 15.68 23.05 -4.18
CA ALA A 125 16.35 21.99 -3.43
C ALA A 125 15.58 20.66 -3.40
N SER A 126 14.40 20.58 -4.01
CA SER A 126 13.51 19.43 -3.81
C SER A 126 14.09 18.12 -4.37
N ARG A 127 14.64 18.11 -5.59
CA ARG A 127 15.11 16.86 -6.23
C ARG A 127 16.28 16.18 -5.50
N SER A 128 17.21 16.92 -4.91
CA SER A 128 18.36 16.35 -4.18
C SER A 128 18.08 16.05 -2.71
N ALA A 129 17.00 16.58 -2.14
CA ALA A 129 16.64 16.38 -0.73
C ALA A 129 15.77 15.13 -0.52
N ILE A 130 14.93 14.75 -1.49
CA ILE A 130 14.02 13.59 -1.37
C ILE A 130 14.80 12.27 -1.35
N THR A 131 15.95 12.21 -2.04
CA THR A 131 16.78 11.00 -2.16
C THR A 131 17.54 10.59 -0.89
N LYS A 132 17.57 11.41 0.17
CA LYS A 132 18.34 11.11 1.40
C LYS A 132 17.58 11.08 2.72
N SER A 133 16.37 11.65 2.84
CA SER A 133 15.87 11.98 4.19
C SER A 133 14.39 11.76 4.50
N MET A 134 13.59 11.05 3.70
CA MET A 134 12.25 10.64 4.18
C MET A 134 12.31 9.43 5.13
N THR A 135 13.25 9.48 6.08
CA THR A 135 13.19 8.69 7.31
C THR A 135 12.45 9.55 8.32
N PHE A 136 11.15 9.30 8.50
CA PHE A 136 10.34 9.94 9.54
C PHE A 136 10.95 9.61 10.92
N HIS A 137 11.79 10.49 11.44
CA HIS A 137 12.20 10.42 12.84
C HIS A 137 11.05 11.01 13.66
N ARG A 138 10.23 10.14 14.26
CA ARG A 138 9.35 10.57 15.36
C ARG A 138 10.22 11.32 16.37
N ARG A 139 9.89 12.58 16.68
CA ARG A 139 10.47 13.23 17.86
C ARG A 139 10.15 12.33 19.05
N LYS A 140 11.17 11.82 19.74
CA LYS A 140 10.97 11.27 21.08
C LYS A 140 10.28 12.35 21.92
N PRO A 141 9.24 12.03 22.71
CA PRO A 141 8.65 13.01 23.60
C PRO A 141 9.75 13.57 24.50
N SER A 142 9.82 14.90 24.60
CA SER A 142 10.80 15.56 25.44
C SER A 142 10.56 15.16 26.90
N SER A 143 11.53 14.51 27.51
CA SER A 143 11.59 14.34 28.95
C SER A 143 12.01 15.67 29.59
N SER A 144 11.05 16.55 29.85
CA SER A 144 11.20 17.60 30.87
C SER A 144 9.83 18.11 31.29
N GLN A 145 9.76 18.55 32.55
CA GLN A 145 8.58 18.99 33.31
C GLN A 145 7.85 17.88 34.07
N ARG A 146 8.50 17.36 35.12
CA ARG A 146 7.94 17.42 36.47
C ARG A 146 9.08 17.78 37.43
N GLU A 147 8.91 18.92 38.09
CA GLU A 147 9.53 19.26 39.37
C GLU A 147 9.20 18.21 40.43
#